data_AF-A0A529AA60-F1
#
_entry.id   AF-A0A529AA60-F1
#
_cell.length_a   1.000
_cell.length_b   1.000
_cell.length_c   1.000
_cell.angle_alpha   90.00
_cell.angle_beta   90.00
_cell.angle_gamma   90.00
#
_symmetry.space_group_name_H-M   'P 1'
#
loop_
_entity.id
_entity.type
_entity.pdbx_description
1 polymer ?
#
loop_
_entity_poly.entity_id
_entity_poly.type
_entity_poly.pdbx_seq_one_letter_code
_entity_poly.pdbx_strand_id
1 'polypeptide(L)'
;VDPEFMAPGVELATRLVLDFCGGTPTETEVVGYAGHVEKIVSFPLSEVKRLTGIEVPRDESLGILTRLGFKPEGASDVVDVAVPSWRPDVDGKADLVEEVMRIYGVDNIAPQPLGAHDAVNAKILTVLQIRTRAAKRALAVRGMMEAVTWSFIPAKHAELFGGGQTTLKLANPIAADMSDMRPSLLPGLIAAAQRNADKGVGDVALFEVSGIYEGDAADQQRRVAAGVRRGTAKLDGSGRNWAG
;
A
#
# COMPACT_ATOMS: atom_id res chain seq x y z
N VAL A 1 -13.68 20.31 -5.69
CA VAL A 1 -14.58 21.48 -5.73
C VAL A 1 -15.23 21.48 -7.09
N ASP A 2 -16.55 21.59 -7.14
CA ASP A 2 -17.27 21.75 -8.42
C ASP A 2 -17.09 23.20 -8.91
N PRO A 3 -16.42 23.43 -10.04
CA PRO A 3 -16.19 24.77 -10.55
C PRO A 3 -17.49 25.47 -11.00
N GLU A 4 -18.49 24.73 -11.48
CA GLU A 4 -19.77 25.33 -11.92
C GLU A 4 -20.69 25.68 -10.75
N PHE A 5 -20.50 25.04 -9.59
CA PHE A 5 -21.25 25.38 -8.37
C PHE A 5 -20.71 26.60 -7.62
N MET A 6 -19.55 27.15 -8.01
CA MET A 6 -18.95 28.27 -7.28
C MET A 6 -19.84 29.52 -7.26
N ALA A 7 -20.39 29.92 -8.41
CA ALA A 7 -21.27 31.09 -8.49
C ALA A 7 -22.63 30.85 -7.79
N PRO A 8 -23.36 29.76 -8.06
CA PRO A 8 -24.56 29.41 -7.27
C PRO A 8 -24.29 29.30 -5.77
N GLY A 9 -23.13 28.76 -5.39
CA GLY A 9 -22.72 28.59 -4.00
C GLY A 9 -22.56 29.90 -3.25
N VAL A 10 -21.99 30.94 -3.89
CA VAL A 10 -21.90 32.29 -3.32
C VAL A 10 -23.28 32.89 -3.12
N GLU A 11 -24.19 32.77 -4.08
CA GLU A 11 -25.56 33.25 -3.94
C GLU A 11 -26.31 32.56 -2.79
N LEU A 12 -26.14 31.25 -2.65
CA LEU A 12 -26.70 30.49 -1.53
C LEU A 12 -26.14 30.96 -0.18
N ALA A 13 -24.82 31.17 -0.10
CA ALA A 13 -24.17 31.66 1.11
C ALA A 13 -24.65 33.08 1.46
N THR A 14 -24.73 33.98 0.48
CA THR A 14 -25.26 35.34 0.65
C THR A 14 -26.68 35.31 1.17
N ARG A 15 -27.55 34.47 0.59
CA ARG A 15 -28.93 34.31 1.08
C ARG A 15 -28.98 33.86 2.54
N LEU A 16 -28.16 32.88 2.92
CA LEU A 16 -28.08 32.44 4.32
C LEU A 16 -27.65 33.59 5.25
N VAL A 17 -26.70 34.44 4.84
CA VAL A 17 -26.30 35.61 5.63
C VAL A 17 -27.47 36.58 5.79
N LEU A 18 -28.22 36.87 4.73
CA LEU A 18 -29.39 37.75 4.80
C LEU A 18 -30.48 37.19 5.71
N ASP A 19 -30.76 35.89 5.60
CA ASP A 19 -31.79 35.21 6.38
C ASP A 19 -31.46 35.20 7.89
N PHE A 20 -30.18 35.03 8.26
CA PHE A 20 -29.77 34.92 9.66
C PHE A 20 -29.26 36.21 10.31
N CYS A 21 -28.60 37.07 9.54
CA CYS A 21 -27.89 38.25 10.06
C CYS A 21 -28.46 39.57 9.52
N GLY A 22 -29.27 39.52 8.46
CA GLY A 22 -29.72 40.71 7.73
C GLY A 22 -28.59 41.38 6.94
N GLY A 23 -28.77 42.68 6.63
CA GLY A 23 -27.85 43.46 5.82
C GLY A 23 -28.30 43.63 4.37
N THR A 24 -27.44 44.24 3.55
CA THR A 24 -27.68 44.47 2.12
C THR A 24 -26.48 43.95 1.33
N PRO A 25 -26.66 42.97 0.43
CA PRO A 25 -25.54 42.43 -0.34
C PRO A 25 -25.13 43.41 -1.44
N THR A 26 -23.86 43.36 -1.84
CA THR A 26 -23.39 43.97 -3.09
C THR A 26 -23.58 42.98 -4.25
N GLU A 27 -23.28 43.42 -5.47
CA GLU A 27 -23.25 42.53 -6.63
C GLU A 27 -22.14 41.48 -6.49
N THR A 28 -22.42 40.28 -7.00
CA THR A 28 -21.46 39.17 -7.03
C THR A 28 -20.39 39.43 -8.08
N GLU A 29 -19.12 39.38 -7.67
CA GLU A 29 -17.97 39.54 -8.55
C GLU A 29 -17.21 38.21 -8.70
N VAL A 30 -16.99 37.76 -9.94
CA VAL A 30 -16.20 36.56 -10.25
C VAL A 30 -14.97 36.97 -11.05
N VAL A 31 -13.78 36.75 -10.49
CA VAL A 31 -12.50 37.14 -11.09
C VAL A 31 -11.70 35.91 -11.52
N GLY A 32 -11.21 35.91 -12.77
CA GLY A 32 -10.23 34.93 -13.25
C GLY A 32 -10.76 33.55 -13.62
N TYR A 33 -12.08 33.36 -13.71
CA TYR A 33 -12.69 32.09 -14.12
C TYR A 33 -13.06 32.10 -15.61
N ALA A 34 -12.52 31.15 -16.38
CA ALA A 34 -12.74 31.04 -17.83
C ALA A 34 -13.95 30.17 -18.22
N GLY A 35 -14.69 29.64 -17.24
CA GLY A 35 -15.74 28.64 -17.46
C GLY A 35 -15.19 27.20 -17.38
N HIS A 36 -16.09 26.26 -17.09
CA HIS A 36 -15.78 24.83 -17.14
C HIS A 36 -15.83 24.36 -18.59
N VAL A 37 -14.80 23.64 -19.02
CA VAL A 37 -14.82 22.96 -20.32
C VAL A 37 -15.31 21.54 -20.06
N GLU A 38 -16.50 21.24 -20.56
CA GLU A 38 -17.12 19.93 -20.40
C GLU A 38 -16.24 18.86 -21.06
N LYS A 39 -15.83 17.87 -20.27
CA LYS A 39 -15.05 16.74 -20.78
C LYS A 39 -16.02 15.76 -21.43
N ILE A 40 -15.77 15.40 -22.68
CA ILE A 40 -16.55 14.41 -23.41
C ILE A 40 -15.69 13.15 -23.60
N VAL A 41 -16.20 12.02 -23.12
CA VAL A 41 -15.55 10.72 -23.26
C VAL A 41 -16.34 9.88 -24.25
N SER A 42 -15.69 9.51 -25.36
CA SER A 42 -16.26 8.54 -26.29
C SER A 42 -16.23 7.15 -25.63
N PHE A 43 -17.39 6.53 -25.43
CA PHE A 43 -17.59 5.36 -24.59
C PHE A 43 -18.25 4.21 -25.35
N PRO A 44 -17.49 3.18 -25.78
CA PRO A 44 -18.03 1.93 -26.27
C PRO A 44 -18.62 1.13 -25.12
N LEU A 45 -19.91 0.78 -25.18
CA LEU A 45 -20.58 0.02 -24.11
C LEU A 45 -19.98 -1.38 -23.90
N SER A 46 -19.33 -1.93 -24.93
CA SER A 46 -18.60 -3.19 -24.87
C SER A 46 -17.44 -3.17 -23.86
N GLU A 47 -16.95 -1.99 -23.48
CA GLU A 47 -15.88 -1.84 -22.47
C GLU A 47 -16.31 -2.34 -21.10
N VAL A 48 -17.60 -2.24 -20.75
CA VAL A 48 -18.12 -2.73 -19.47
C VAL A 48 -17.84 -4.23 -19.35
N LYS A 49 -18.27 -5.01 -20.35
CA LYS A 49 -18.01 -6.45 -20.40
C LYS A 49 -16.52 -6.76 -20.52
N ARG A 50 -15.78 -6.02 -21.33
CA ARG A 50 -14.35 -6.26 -21.56
C ARG A 50 -13.51 -6.11 -20.28
N LEU A 51 -13.82 -5.11 -19.45
CA LEU A 51 -13.04 -4.80 -18.25
C LEU A 51 -13.56 -5.49 -16.99
N THR A 52 -14.86 -5.75 -16.89
CA THR A 52 -15.47 -6.29 -15.66
C THR A 52 -15.99 -7.72 -15.82
N GLY A 53 -16.19 -8.19 -17.04
CA GLY A 53 -16.86 -9.46 -17.33
C GLY A 53 -18.39 -9.41 -17.18
N ILE A 54 -18.97 -8.29 -16.72
CA ILE A 54 -20.42 -8.13 -16.56
C ILE A 54 -21.05 -7.72 -17.89
N GLU A 55 -22.15 -8.37 -18.25
CA GLU A 55 -23.05 -7.89 -19.30
C GLU A 55 -24.12 -6.99 -18.69
N VAL A 56 -24.06 -5.70 -19.01
CA VAL A 56 -25.08 -4.72 -18.62
C VAL A 56 -25.81 -4.24 -19.88
N PRO A 57 -27.15 -4.33 -19.94
CA PRO A 57 -27.92 -3.80 -21.06
C PRO A 57 -27.62 -2.32 -21.33
N ARG A 58 -27.76 -1.89 -22.59
CA ARG A 58 -27.55 -0.49 -23.00
C ARG A 58 -28.35 0.49 -22.14
N ASP A 59 -29.66 0.32 -22.10
CA ASP A 59 -30.57 1.27 -21.44
C ASP A 59 -30.29 1.37 -19.95
N GLU A 60 -29.86 0.27 -19.33
CA GLU A 60 -29.44 0.24 -17.94
C GLU A 60 -28.11 0.95 -17.73
N SER A 61 -27.10 0.69 -18.58
CA SER A 61 -25.79 1.35 -18.52
C SER A 61 -25.92 2.87 -18.67
N LEU A 62 -26.68 3.31 -19.67
CA LEU A 62 -26.93 4.73 -19.91
C LEU A 62 -27.77 5.35 -18.80
N GLY A 63 -28.81 4.65 -18.34
CA GLY A 63 -29.64 5.09 -17.23
C GLY A 63 -28.86 5.26 -15.91
N ILE A 64 -27.89 4.38 -15.63
CA ILE A 64 -26.96 4.54 -14.51
C ILE A 64 -26.18 5.84 -14.65
N LEU A 65 -25.52 6.06 -15.79
CA LEU A 65 -24.72 7.24 -16.05
C LEU A 65 -25.56 8.52 -15.94
N THR A 66 -26.77 8.53 -16.51
CA THR A 66 -27.70 9.67 -16.40
C THR A 66 -28.08 9.98 -14.95
N ARG A 67 -28.40 8.96 -14.13
CA ARG A 67 -28.72 9.17 -12.70
C ARG A 67 -27.55 9.72 -11.89
N LEU A 68 -26.33 9.43 -12.32
CA LEU A 68 -25.10 9.97 -11.71
C LEU A 68 -24.75 11.38 -12.21
N GLY A 69 -25.53 11.93 -13.14
CA GLY A 69 -25.36 13.28 -13.68
C GLY A 69 -24.51 13.37 -14.94
N PHE A 70 -24.06 12.24 -15.50
CA PHE A 70 -23.44 12.22 -16.82
C PHE A 70 -24.50 12.43 -17.91
N LYS A 71 -24.08 12.95 -19.06
CA LYS A 71 -24.96 13.16 -20.22
C LYS A 71 -24.50 12.26 -21.38
N PRO A 72 -24.96 11.00 -21.44
CA PRO A 72 -24.68 10.13 -22.57
C PRO A 72 -25.53 10.53 -23.78
N GLU A 73 -24.90 10.69 -24.94
CA GLU A 73 -25.52 11.03 -26.21
C GLU A 73 -25.13 10.05 -27.32
N GLY A 74 -26.09 9.68 -28.16
CA GLY A 74 -25.88 8.82 -29.33
C GLY A 74 -26.73 7.55 -29.34
N ALA A 75 -27.01 7.07 -30.55
CA ALA A 75 -27.82 5.86 -30.80
C ALA A 75 -26.96 4.61 -31.13
N SER A 76 -25.65 4.78 -31.32
CA SER A 76 -24.73 3.68 -31.67
C SER A 76 -24.16 2.98 -30.43
N ASP A 77 -23.51 1.83 -30.59
CA ASP A 77 -22.83 1.09 -29.51
C ASP A 77 -21.66 1.85 -28.86
N VAL A 78 -21.24 2.96 -29.48
CA VAL A 78 -20.36 3.98 -28.91
C VAL A 78 -21.18 5.24 -28.69
N VAL A 79 -21.14 5.76 -27.47
CA VAL A 79 -21.85 7.00 -27.07
C VAL A 79 -20.84 8.03 -26.60
N ASP A 80 -21.13 9.30 -26.80
CA ASP A 80 -20.34 10.38 -26.22
C ASP A 80 -20.93 10.73 -24.86
N VAL A 81 -20.11 10.72 -23.82
CA VAL A 81 -20.54 10.94 -22.44
C VAL A 81 -19.94 12.22 -21.92
N ALA A 82 -20.77 13.23 -21.71
CA ALA A 82 -20.36 14.46 -21.05
C ALA A 82 -20.23 14.23 -19.54
N VAL A 83 -19.06 14.56 -19.00
CA VAL A 83 -18.70 14.41 -17.59
C VAL A 83 -19.16 15.65 -16.82
N PRO A 84 -19.91 15.50 -15.71
CA PRO A 84 -20.34 16.63 -14.92
C PRO A 84 -19.16 17.30 -14.21
N SER A 85 -19.24 18.61 -14.05
CA SER A 85 -18.16 19.47 -13.51
C SER A 85 -17.65 19.06 -12.13
N TRP A 86 -18.51 18.45 -11.30
CA TRP A 86 -18.14 17.95 -9.96
C TRP A 86 -17.41 16.60 -9.97
N ARG A 87 -17.15 16.00 -11.14
CA ARG A 87 -16.41 14.73 -11.31
C ARG A 87 -15.04 14.93 -11.98
N PRO A 88 -14.09 15.64 -11.33
CA PRO A 88 -12.76 15.84 -11.89
C PRO A 88 -11.92 14.56 -11.94
N ASP A 89 -12.36 13.50 -11.24
CA ASP A 89 -11.76 12.18 -11.18
C ASP A 89 -11.98 11.36 -12.47
N VAL A 90 -12.98 11.69 -13.29
CA VAL A 90 -13.30 10.94 -14.51
C VAL A 90 -12.49 11.48 -15.68
N ASP A 91 -11.67 10.63 -16.29
CA ASP A 91 -10.79 10.98 -17.41
C ASP A 91 -11.01 10.15 -18.67
N GLY A 92 -11.51 8.92 -18.53
CA GLY A 92 -11.69 8.04 -19.66
C GLY A 92 -12.72 6.94 -19.47
N LYS A 93 -12.70 6.01 -20.43
CA LYS A 93 -13.68 4.92 -20.54
C LYS A 93 -13.69 4.03 -19.31
N ALA A 94 -12.53 3.77 -18.72
CA ALA A 94 -12.41 2.90 -17.55
C ALA A 94 -13.17 3.47 -16.33
N ASP A 95 -13.15 4.78 -16.15
CA ASP A 95 -13.86 5.44 -15.05
C ASP A 95 -15.39 5.35 -15.25
N LEU A 96 -15.85 5.49 -16.51
CA LEU A 96 -17.27 5.24 -16.83
C LEU A 96 -17.67 3.79 -16.63
N VAL A 97 -16.78 2.83 -16.95
CA VAL A 97 -17.02 1.42 -16.64
C VAL A 97 -17.10 1.20 -15.13
N GLU A 98 -16.23 1.82 -14.34
CA GLU A 98 -16.28 1.75 -12.88
C GLU A 98 -17.63 2.26 -12.38
N GLU A 99 -18.12 3.40 -12.88
CA GLU A 99 -19.42 3.95 -12.46
C GLU A 99 -20.59 3.02 -12.79
N VAL A 100 -20.60 2.43 -13.99
CA VAL A 100 -21.61 1.44 -14.39
C VAL A 100 -21.53 0.21 -13.49
N MET A 101 -20.34 -0.36 -13.31
CA MET A 101 -20.10 -1.54 -12.48
C MET A 101 -20.46 -1.30 -11.01
N ARG A 102 -20.09 -0.14 -10.46
CA ARG A 102 -20.30 0.24 -9.06
C ARG A 102 -21.78 0.31 -8.71
N ILE A 103 -22.60 0.86 -9.60
CA ILE A 103 -24.05 0.96 -9.40
C ILE A 103 -24.77 -0.34 -9.76
N TYR A 104 -24.33 -1.04 -10.82
CA TYR A 104 -24.91 -2.33 -11.19
C TYR A 104 -24.64 -3.42 -10.15
N GLY A 105 -23.47 -3.36 -9.50
CA GLY A 105 -23.10 -4.24 -8.39
C GLY A 105 -21.83 -5.03 -8.69
N VAL A 106 -20.81 -4.85 -7.85
CA VAL A 106 -19.54 -5.61 -7.89
C VAL A 106 -19.78 -7.10 -7.62
N ASP A 107 -20.81 -7.44 -6.85
CA ASP A 107 -21.18 -8.83 -6.56
C ASP A 107 -21.64 -9.62 -7.80
N ASN A 108 -21.97 -8.92 -8.89
CA ASN A 108 -22.31 -9.54 -10.17
C ASN A 108 -21.08 -9.96 -10.99
N ILE A 109 -19.86 -9.63 -10.54
CA ILE A 109 -18.62 -10.09 -11.19
C ILE A 109 -18.42 -11.57 -10.86
N ALA A 110 -18.59 -12.44 -11.85
CA ALA A 110 -18.28 -13.85 -11.70
C ALA A 110 -16.76 -14.05 -11.49
N PRO A 111 -16.32 -14.79 -10.45
CA PRO A 111 -14.93 -15.14 -10.30
C PRO A 111 -14.45 -15.97 -11.50
N GLN A 112 -13.40 -15.50 -12.17
CA GLN A 112 -12.79 -16.21 -13.29
C GLN A 112 -11.31 -16.45 -12.99
N PRO A 113 -10.80 -17.68 -13.11
CA PRO A 113 -9.36 -17.91 -13.03
C PRO A 113 -8.68 -17.21 -14.20
N LEU A 114 -7.51 -16.63 -13.95
CA LEU A 114 -6.67 -16.14 -15.05
C LEU A 114 -6.31 -17.31 -15.96
N GLY A 115 -6.46 -17.13 -17.26
CA GLY A 115 -6.04 -18.12 -18.24
C GLY A 115 -4.55 -18.45 -18.05
N ALA A 116 -4.22 -19.73 -17.99
CA ALA A 116 -2.84 -20.15 -18.00
C ALA A 116 -2.26 -19.86 -19.39
N HIS A 117 -1.35 -18.89 -19.50
CA HIS A 117 -0.54 -18.78 -20.71
C HIS A 117 0.41 -19.98 -20.73
N ASP A 118 0.45 -20.71 -21.85
CA ASP A 118 1.27 -21.90 -22.05
C ASP A 118 2.75 -21.63 -21.73
N ALA A 119 3.15 -21.88 -20.50
CA ALA A 119 4.53 -21.87 -20.07
C ALA A 119 4.71 -22.97 -19.03
N VAL A 120 5.50 -23.98 -19.39
CA VAL A 120 6.01 -24.99 -18.46
C VAL A 120 6.58 -24.25 -17.26
N ASN A 121 6.04 -24.49 -16.07
CA ASN A 121 6.44 -23.81 -14.84
C ASN A 121 7.97 -23.83 -14.68
N ALA A 122 8.63 -22.73 -15.00
CA ALA A 122 10.03 -22.52 -14.67
C ALA A 122 10.18 -22.62 -13.14
N LYS A 123 11.40 -22.89 -12.64
CA LYS A 123 11.67 -22.92 -11.19
C LYS A 123 11.00 -21.74 -10.50
N ILE A 124 9.94 -22.02 -9.75
CA ILE A 124 9.10 -21.00 -9.10
C ILE A 124 9.93 -20.20 -8.07
N LEU A 125 11.00 -20.80 -7.54
CA LEU A 125 11.86 -20.19 -6.53
C LEU A 125 13.24 -19.85 -7.07
N THR A 126 13.70 -18.65 -6.74
CA THR A 126 15.07 -18.22 -6.98
C THR A 126 16.05 -18.99 -6.08
N VAL A 127 17.32 -19.04 -6.47
CA VAL A 127 18.39 -19.66 -5.66
C VAL A 127 18.44 -19.06 -4.25
N LEU A 128 18.26 -17.73 -4.13
CA LEU A 128 18.27 -17.05 -2.84
C LEU A 128 17.10 -17.48 -1.95
N GLN A 129 15.89 -17.66 -2.51
CA GLN A 129 14.73 -18.15 -1.77
C GLN A 129 14.94 -19.58 -1.26
N ILE A 130 15.52 -20.46 -2.09
CA ILE A 130 15.87 -21.83 -1.70
C ILE A 130 16.88 -21.82 -0.54
N ARG A 131 17.96 -21.06 -0.67
CA ARG A 131 19.02 -20.95 0.36
C ARG A 131 18.49 -20.35 1.66
N THR A 132 17.62 -19.35 1.58
CA THR A 132 16.98 -18.74 2.76
C THR A 132 16.15 -19.76 3.52
N ARG A 133 15.30 -20.54 2.82
CA ARG A 133 14.50 -21.60 3.44
C ARG A 133 15.37 -22.69 4.06
N ALA A 134 16.43 -23.10 3.37
CA ALA A 134 17.37 -24.09 3.88
C ALA A 134 18.09 -23.59 5.15
N ALA A 135 18.57 -22.35 5.17
CA ALA A 135 19.23 -21.75 6.33
C ALA A 135 18.30 -21.66 7.55
N LYS A 136 17.04 -21.23 7.36
CA LYS A 136 16.05 -21.19 8.44
C LYS A 136 15.80 -22.58 9.04
N ARG A 137 15.57 -23.59 8.19
CA ARG A 137 15.39 -24.98 8.64
C ARG A 137 16.62 -25.50 9.38
N ALA A 138 17.81 -25.22 8.87
CA ALA A 138 19.06 -25.67 9.48
C ALA A 138 19.30 -25.07 10.88
N LEU A 139 18.87 -23.84 11.13
CA LEU A 139 18.98 -23.19 12.45
C LEU A 139 17.87 -23.66 13.40
N ALA A 140 16.64 -23.84 12.90
CA ALA A 140 15.52 -24.36 13.68
C ALA A 140 15.79 -25.79 14.21
N VAL A 141 16.33 -26.68 13.37
CA VAL A 141 16.69 -28.05 13.78
C VAL A 141 17.81 -28.08 14.84
N ARG A 142 18.57 -26.98 14.98
CA ARG A 142 19.58 -26.80 16.03
C ARG A 142 19.00 -26.14 17.29
N GLY A 143 17.69 -26.29 17.53
CA GLY A 143 17.04 -25.81 18.76
C GLY A 143 16.96 -24.29 18.88
N MET A 144 17.03 -23.54 17.78
CA MET A 144 16.90 -22.08 17.78
C MET A 144 15.49 -21.66 17.40
N MET A 145 15.00 -20.59 18.01
CA MET A 145 13.74 -19.93 17.66
C MET A 145 13.98 -18.79 16.66
N GLU A 146 13.14 -18.70 15.64
CA GLU A 146 13.23 -17.61 14.66
C GLU A 146 12.77 -16.29 15.31
N ALA A 147 13.61 -15.26 15.20
CA ALA A 147 13.29 -13.90 15.56
C ALA A 147 13.23 -13.03 14.29
N VAL A 148 12.40 -12.00 14.33
CA VAL A 148 12.36 -10.94 13.31
C VAL A 148 12.64 -9.63 14.03
N THR A 149 13.81 -9.05 13.77
CA THR A 149 14.24 -7.79 14.39
C THR A 149 14.11 -6.63 13.42
N TRP A 150 14.05 -5.41 13.94
CA TRP A 150 13.99 -4.20 13.12
C TRP A 150 15.24 -4.07 12.23
N SER A 151 15.05 -3.60 11.00
CA SER A 151 16.15 -3.28 10.09
C SER A 151 16.90 -2.02 10.47
N PHE A 152 16.24 -1.09 11.16
CA PHE A 152 16.83 0.12 11.72
C PHE A 152 17.00 -0.04 13.24
N ILE A 153 18.15 0.40 13.73
CA ILE A 153 18.61 0.21 15.10
C ILE A 153 19.20 1.52 15.64
N PRO A 154 19.46 1.63 16.95
CA PRO A 154 20.14 2.79 17.49
C PRO A 154 21.51 2.98 16.85
N ALA A 155 21.89 4.22 16.53
CA ALA A 155 23.20 4.56 15.95
C ALA A 155 24.38 3.88 16.69
N LYS A 156 24.38 3.98 18.02
CA LYS A 156 25.39 3.34 18.89
C LYS A 156 25.49 1.83 18.69
N HIS A 157 24.37 1.16 18.42
CA HIS A 157 24.37 -0.28 18.15
C HIS A 157 24.88 -0.60 16.75
N ALA A 158 24.60 0.25 15.75
CA ALA A 158 25.15 0.10 14.41
C ALA A 158 26.68 0.27 14.43
N GLU A 159 27.19 1.31 15.09
CA GLU A 159 28.62 1.61 15.23
C GLU A 159 29.42 0.43 15.80
N LEU A 160 28.89 -0.26 16.82
CA LEU A 160 29.53 -1.43 17.43
C LEU A 160 29.72 -2.62 16.47
N PHE A 161 29.00 -2.64 15.35
CA PHE A 161 29.03 -3.71 14.36
C PHE A 161 29.45 -3.21 12.97
N GLY A 162 30.22 -2.10 12.92
CA GLY A 162 30.79 -1.56 11.68
C GLY A 162 29.81 -0.75 10.83
N GLY A 163 28.68 -0.33 11.39
CA GLY A 163 27.71 0.58 10.78
C GLY A 163 27.91 2.04 11.22
N GLY A 164 26.83 2.83 11.19
CA GLY A 164 26.84 4.24 11.59
C GLY A 164 27.26 5.21 10.47
N GLN A 165 27.37 4.73 9.22
CA GLN A 165 27.65 5.61 8.08
C GLN A 165 26.46 6.53 7.82
N THR A 166 26.74 7.80 7.50
CA THR A 166 25.71 8.80 7.18
C THR A 166 24.77 8.34 6.05
N THR A 167 25.29 7.58 5.07
CA THR A 167 24.51 7.03 3.95
C THR A 167 23.47 5.99 4.37
N LEU A 168 23.69 5.33 5.52
CA LEU A 168 22.78 4.32 6.08
C LEU A 168 21.90 4.89 7.20
N LYS A 169 21.90 6.20 7.40
CA LYS A 169 21.03 6.87 8.36
C LYS A 169 19.71 7.28 7.70
N LEU A 170 18.60 6.97 8.35
CA LEU A 170 17.27 7.37 7.89
C LEU A 170 17.12 8.89 7.95
N ALA A 171 16.58 9.49 6.89
CA ALA A 171 16.32 10.92 6.83
C ALA A 171 15.19 11.36 7.78
N ASN A 172 14.17 10.51 7.96
CA ASN A 172 13.03 10.77 8.82
C ASN A 172 12.71 9.54 9.70
N PRO A 173 13.51 9.29 10.75
CA PRO A 173 13.30 8.12 11.60
C PRO A 173 12.03 8.28 12.45
N ILE A 174 11.28 7.19 12.60
CA ILE A 174 10.05 7.15 13.42
C ILE A 174 10.33 7.40 14.92
N ALA A 175 11.54 7.04 15.38
CA ALA A 175 12.02 7.27 16.74
C ALA A 175 13.53 7.55 16.74
N ALA A 176 13.99 8.33 17.71
CA ALA A 176 15.39 8.76 17.79
C ALA A 176 16.38 7.60 18.00
N ASP A 177 15.92 6.48 18.57
CA ASP A 177 16.69 5.25 18.79
C ASP A 177 16.55 4.25 17.62
N MET A 178 15.96 4.66 16.51
CA MET A 178 15.73 3.85 15.31
C MET A 178 16.22 4.58 14.06
N SER A 179 17.45 5.08 14.10
CA SER A 179 17.99 6.00 13.09
C SER A 179 18.84 5.34 12.01
N ASP A 180 19.45 4.18 12.27
CA ASP A 180 20.53 3.64 11.43
C ASP A 180 20.19 2.24 10.92
N MET A 181 20.41 2.00 9.63
CA MET A 181 20.25 0.67 9.03
C MET A 181 21.28 -0.30 9.61
N ARG A 182 20.83 -1.52 9.93
CA ARG A 182 21.67 -2.52 10.61
C ARG A 182 22.77 -3.06 9.66
N PRO A 183 24.05 -3.02 10.07
CA PRO A 183 25.14 -3.66 9.33
C PRO A 183 25.22 -5.17 9.60
N SER A 184 24.52 -5.64 10.63
CA SER A 184 24.52 -7.03 11.09
C SER A 184 23.16 -7.38 11.70
N LEU A 185 22.83 -8.67 11.75
CA LEU A 185 21.66 -9.17 12.48
C LEU A 185 21.91 -9.29 14.00
N LEU A 186 23.18 -9.32 14.41
CA LEU A 186 23.57 -9.52 15.81
C LEU A 186 23.08 -8.43 16.77
N PRO A 187 23.12 -7.11 16.45
CA PRO A 187 22.60 -6.08 17.34
C PRO A 187 21.15 -6.33 17.77
N GLY A 188 20.28 -6.63 16.80
CA GLY A 188 18.87 -6.92 17.04
C GLY A 188 18.68 -8.21 17.84
N LEU A 189 19.40 -9.27 17.49
CA LEU A 189 19.34 -10.56 18.17
C LEU A 189 19.82 -10.48 19.63
N ILE A 190 20.91 -9.75 19.91
CA ILE A 190 21.43 -9.54 21.26
C ILE A 190 20.44 -8.71 22.09
N ALA A 191 19.91 -7.61 21.54
CA ALA A 191 18.89 -6.82 22.21
C ALA A 191 17.62 -7.64 22.50
N ALA A 192 17.21 -8.53 21.59
CA ALA A 192 16.12 -9.47 21.81
C ALA A 192 16.43 -10.48 22.93
N ALA A 193 17.66 -11.02 22.97
CA ALA A 193 18.08 -11.93 24.03
C ALA A 193 18.11 -11.24 25.40
N GLN A 194 18.57 -9.98 25.47
CA GLN A 194 18.55 -9.19 26.69
C GLN A 194 17.12 -8.89 27.15
N ARG A 195 16.22 -8.48 26.25
CA ARG A 195 14.80 -8.24 26.59
C ARG A 195 14.09 -9.49 27.12
N ASN A 196 14.48 -10.69 26.67
CA ASN A 196 13.98 -11.95 27.24
C ASN A 196 14.51 -12.15 28.66
N ALA A 197 15.81 -11.90 28.86
CA ALA A 197 16.44 -11.99 30.17
C ALA A 197 15.85 -11.05 31.21
N ASP A 198 15.58 -9.81 30.82
CA ASP A 198 14.94 -8.80 31.67
C ASP A 198 13.53 -9.23 32.11
N LYS A 199 12.91 -10.17 31.38
CA LYS A 199 11.61 -10.79 31.70
C LYS A 199 11.74 -12.16 32.38
N GLY A 200 12.92 -12.52 32.87
CA GLY A 200 13.18 -13.78 33.57
C GLY A 200 13.46 -14.98 32.65
N VAL A 201 13.48 -14.79 31.33
CA VAL A 201 13.82 -15.84 30.35
C VAL A 201 15.28 -15.70 29.96
N GLY A 202 16.18 -16.17 30.83
CA GLY A 202 17.62 -15.96 30.66
C GLY A 202 18.30 -16.85 29.62
N ASP A 203 17.68 -17.98 29.33
CA ASP A 203 18.18 -19.12 28.55
C ASP A 203 17.47 -19.12 27.18
N VAL A 204 18.11 -18.54 26.16
CA VAL A 204 17.51 -18.35 24.82
C VAL A 204 18.47 -18.69 23.69
N ALA A 205 17.92 -19.28 22.62
CA ALA A 205 18.59 -19.48 21.35
C ALA A 205 17.75 -18.84 20.25
N LEU A 206 18.20 -17.71 19.70
CA LEU A 206 17.46 -16.93 18.70
C LEU A 206 18.24 -16.88 17.40
N PHE A 207 17.57 -17.00 16.26
CA PHE A 207 18.16 -16.84 14.94
C PHE A 207 17.34 -15.93 14.04
N GLU A 208 17.97 -15.32 13.05
CA GLU A 208 17.30 -14.57 11.99
C GLU A 208 17.99 -14.86 10.65
N VAL A 209 17.21 -14.92 9.56
CA VAL A 209 17.72 -14.98 8.18
C VAL A 209 17.11 -13.84 7.36
N SER A 210 17.83 -12.73 7.28
CA SER A 210 17.29 -11.48 6.74
C SER A 210 18.39 -10.58 6.15
N GLY A 211 17.98 -9.42 5.64
CA GLY A 211 18.85 -8.42 5.04
C GLY A 211 19.70 -7.67 6.07
N ILE A 212 20.94 -7.39 5.69
CA ILE A 212 21.85 -6.40 6.28
C ILE A 212 22.25 -5.40 5.20
N TYR A 213 22.71 -4.23 5.63
CA TYR A 213 23.00 -3.10 4.76
C TYR A 213 24.47 -2.71 4.94
N GLU A 214 25.26 -2.88 3.87
CA GLU A 214 26.67 -2.47 3.81
C GLU A 214 26.82 -1.10 3.11
N GLY A 215 25.75 -0.61 2.47
CA GLY A 215 25.62 0.70 1.85
C GLY A 215 24.20 0.93 1.31
N ASP A 216 23.97 2.09 0.69
CA ASP A 216 22.64 2.56 0.25
C ASP A 216 22.24 2.09 -1.15
N ALA A 217 23.16 1.44 -1.89
CA ALA A 217 22.87 0.84 -3.18
C ALA A 217 22.25 -0.56 -3.06
N ALA A 218 21.50 -0.97 -4.09
CA ALA A 218 20.76 -2.24 -4.10
C ALA A 218 21.69 -3.49 -4.05
N ASP A 219 22.88 -3.40 -4.63
CA ASP A 219 23.90 -4.45 -4.62
C ASP A 219 24.70 -4.53 -3.31
N GLN A 220 24.55 -3.53 -2.43
CA GLN A 220 25.15 -3.47 -1.10
C GLN A 220 24.20 -3.98 0.01
N GLN A 221 23.10 -4.63 -0.39
CA GLN A 221 22.19 -5.33 0.51
C GLN A 221 22.44 -6.83 0.43
N ARG A 222 22.71 -7.45 1.58
CA ARG A 222 23.02 -8.87 1.66
C ARG A 222 22.05 -9.58 2.57
N ARG A 223 21.55 -10.73 2.12
CA ARG A 223 20.80 -11.62 3.01
C ARG A 223 21.76 -12.58 3.69
N VAL A 224 21.77 -12.55 5.02
CA VAL A 224 22.64 -13.36 5.86
C VAL A 224 21.81 -14.18 6.85
N ALA A 225 22.45 -15.17 7.46
CA ALA A 225 21.87 -15.95 8.56
C ALA A 225 22.74 -15.74 9.80
N ALA A 226 22.13 -15.40 10.92
CA ALA A 226 22.84 -15.19 12.19
C ALA A 226 22.05 -15.82 13.34
N GLY A 227 22.73 -16.10 14.44
CA GLY A 227 22.11 -16.63 15.63
C GLY A 227 22.90 -16.29 16.88
N VAL A 228 22.19 -16.17 18.00
CA VAL A 228 22.73 -15.95 19.34
C VAL A 228 22.23 -17.03 20.28
N ARG A 229 23.10 -17.48 21.19
CA ARG A 229 22.73 -18.28 22.35
C ARG A 229 23.16 -17.54 23.61
N ARG A 230 22.31 -17.59 24.64
CA ARG A 230 22.53 -16.95 25.92
C ARG A 230 22.27 -17.95 27.05
N GLY A 231 23.02 -17.80 28.14
CA GLY A 231 22.88 -18.64 29.32
C GLY A 231 23.32 -20.07 29.06
N THR A 232 22.45 -21.03 29.35
CA THR A 232 22.73 -22.47 29.20
C THR A 232 22.22 -23.07 27.90
N ALA A 233 21.74 -22.24 26.95
CA ALA A 233 21.24 -22.70 25.66
C ALA A 233 22.31 -23.44 24.83
N LYS A 234 21.92 -24.60 24.28
CA LYS A 234 22.80 -25.53 23.54
C LYS A 234 22.20 -25.83 22.16
N LEU A 235 22.78 -26.80 21.44
CA LEU A 235 22.33 -27.18 20.10
C LEU A 235 21.00 -27.97 20.09
N ASP A 236 20.61 -28.52 21.22
CA ASP A 236 19.41 -29.34 21.42
C ASP A 236 18.25 -28.57 22.08
N GLY A 237 18.46 -27.33 22.53
CA GLY A 237 17.39 -26.49 23.09
C GLY A 237 17.87 -25.29 23.90
N SER A 238 16.92 -24.62 24.57
CA SER A 238 17.15 -23.39 25.35
C SER A 238 18.02 -23.58 26.59
N GLY A 239 18.32 -24.81 27.02
CA GLY A 239 19.00 -25.05 28.29
C GLY A 239 18.00 -25.32 29.42
N ARG A 240 18.40 -25.14 30.69
CA ARG A 240 17.73 -25.65 31.91
C ARG A 240 16.21 -25.86 31.77
N ASN A 241 15.81 -27.13 31.74
CA ASN A 241 14.43 -27.50 31.94
C ASN A 241 14.12 -27.35 33.43
N TRP A 242 13.41 -26.29 33.81
CA TRP A 242 12.83 -26.14 35.16
C TRP A 242 11.60 -27.05 35.35
N ALA A 243 11.68 -28.29 34.88
CA ALA A 243 10.71 -29.33 35.17
C ALA A 243 11.24 -30.12 36.38
N GLY A 244 10.91 -29.64 37.58
CA GLY A 244 10.95 -30.38 38.86
C GLY A 244 12.31 -30.85 39.33
#